data_AF-A0ABD4ZH67-F1
#
_entry.id   AF-A0ABD4ZH67-F1
#
_cell.length_a   1.000
_cell.length_b   1.000
_cell.length_c   1.000
_cell.angle_alpha   90.00
_cell.angle_beta   90.00
_cell.angle_gamma   90.00
#
_symmetry.space_group_name_H-M   'P 1'
#
loop_
_entity.id
_entity.type
_entity.pdbx_description
1 polymer ?
#
loop_
_entity_poly.entity_id
_entity_poly.type
_entity_poly.pdbx_seq_one_letter_code
_entity_poly.pdbx_strand_id
1 'polypeptide(L)'
;LAQREWPVELVVCADATLLTNRAAMLGLPLTLRPYSPNSPAQPQTAGTLTLLPVALRAPVTAGQLAVENGHYVVETLARACDGCLNGE
;
A
#
# COMPACT_ATOMS: atom_id res chain seq x y z
N LEU A 1 9.59 2.40 6.25
CA LEU A 1 9.67 2.83 4.84
C LEU A 1 9.15 4.25 4.68
N ALA A 2 7.86 4.50 4.93
CA ALA A 2 7.22 5.82 4.74
C ALA A 2 7.89 6.99 5.45
N GLN A 3 8.53 6.79 6.61
CA GLN A 3 9.15 7.87 7.41
C GLN A 3 10.52 8.34 6.89
N ARG A 4 10.91 7.92 5.69
CA ARG A 4 12.19 8.27 5.06
C ARG A 4 11.94 8.72 3.63
N GLU A 5 12.85 9.51 3.10
CA GLU A 5 12.88 9.84 1.68
C GLU A 5 13.48 8.68 0.88
N TRP A 6 13.00 8.52 -0.35
CA TRP A 6 13.51 7.54 -1.30
C TRP A 6 13.68 8.17 -2.68
N PRO A 7 14.75 7.85 -3.43
CA PRO A 7 14.98 8.40 -4.77
C PRO A 7 14.04 7.80 -5.83
N VAL A 8 13.10 6.94 -5.43
CA VAL A 8 12.14 6.22 -6.27
C VAL A 8 10.73 6.41 -5.72
N GLU A 9 9.72 6.16 -6.55
CA GLU A 9 8.33 6.09 -6.09
C GLU A 9 8.09 4.76 -5.37
N LEU A 10 7.52 4.81 -4.17
CA LEU A 10 7.13 3.61 -3.42
C LEU A 10 5.63 3.36 -3.60
N VAL A 11 5.30 2.57 -4.62
CA VAL A 11 3.93 2.11 -4.88
C VAL A 11 3.61 0.91 -3.98
N VAL A 12 2.59 1.06 -3.14
CA VAL A 12 2.15 0.03 -2.19
C VAL A 12 0.80 -0.52 -2.64
N CYS A 13 0.78 -1.81 -2.96
CA CYS A 13 -0.43 -2.57 -3.26
C CYS A 13 -1.09 -3.00 -1.96
N ALA A 14 -2.09 -2.25 -1.48
CA ALA A 14 -2.73 -2.52 -0.20
C ALA A 14 -4.07 -1.79 -0.05
N ASP A 15 -4.77 -2.10 1.04
CA ASP A 15 -5.95 -1.34 1.47
C ASP A 15 -5.56 -0.03 2.16
N ALA A 16 -6.22 1.07 1.78
CA ALA A 16 -5.94 2.40 2.32
C ALA A 16 -6.20 2.48 3.82
N THR A 17 -7.35 1.97 4.26
CA THR A 17 -7.80 2.02 5.65
C THR A 17 -6.91 1.17 6.55
N LEU A 18 -6.42 0.02 6.05
CA LEU A 18 -5.44 -0.79 6.76
C LEU A 18 -4.16 0.00 7.08
N LEU A 19 -3.60 0.70 6.08
CA LEU A 19 -2.36 1.44 6.25
C LEU A 19 -2.54 2.65 7.17
N THR A 20 -3.62 3.42 6.99
CA THR A 20 -3.87 4.61 7.83
C THR A 20 -4.18 4.22 9.27
N ASN A 21 -5.00 3.19 9.51
CA ASN A 21 -5.27 2.69 10.85
C ASN A 21 -4.00 2.20 11.53
N ARG A 22 -3.16 1.44 10.81
CA ARG A 22 -1.89 0.95 11.38
C ARG A 22 -0.93 2.10 11.69
N ALA A 23 -0.82 3.11 10.83
CA ALA A 23 0.00 4.29 11.09
C ALA A 23 -0.48 5.05 12.34
N ALA A 24 -1.79 5.23 12.49
CA ALA A 24 -2.39 5.85 13.67
C ALA A 24 -2.10 5.05 14.96
N MET A 25 -2.25 3.72 14.93
CA MET A 25 -1.91 2.85 16.07
C MET A 25 -0.42 2.96 16.49
N LEU A 26 0.46 3.24 15.54
CA LEU A 26 1.90 3.41 15.79
C LEU A 26 2.30 4.85 16.13
N GLY A 27 1.37 5.81 16.06
CA GLY A 27 1.66 7.23 16.25
C GLY A 27 2.56 7.83 15.15
N LEU A 28 2.51 7.29 13.93
CA LEU A 28 3.34 7.74 12.81
C LEU A 28 2.51 8.52 11.78
N PRO A 29 3.01 9.66 11.25
CA PRO A 29 2.32 10.38 10.20
C PRO A 29 2.34 9.58 8.90
N LEU A 30 1.20 9.51 8.20
CA LEU A 30 1.13 8.87 6.90
C LEU A 30 0.10 9.56 6.01
N THR A 31 0.54 10.01 4.85
CA THR A 31 -0.32 10.50 3.76
C THR A 31 -0.22 9.53 2.58
N LEU A 32 -1.36 9.08 2.07
CA LEU A 32 -1.43 8.22 0.90
C LEU A 32 -1.68 9.06 -0.35
N ARG A 33 -0.80 8.95 -1.35
CA ARG A 33 -0.96 9.58 -2.67
C ARG A 33 -1.57 8.56 -3.63
N PRO A 34 -2.49 8.93 -4.53
CA PRO A 34 -3.03 7.99 -5.50
C PRO A 34 -1.93 7.57 -6.50
N TYR A 35 -1.82 6.27 -6.77
CA TYR A 35 -0.99 5.77 -7.86
C TYR A 35 -1.60 6.12 -9.22
N SER A 36 -0.78 6.55 -10.17
CA SER A 36 -1.20 6.89 -11.53
C SER A 36 -0.17 6.31 -12.52
N PRO A 37 -0.44 5.16 -13.16
CA PRO A 37 0.55 4.47 -14.01
C PRO A 37 0.98 5.27 -15.24
N ASN A 38 0.13 6.21 -15.69
CA ASN A 38 0.40 7.07 -16.84
C ASN A 38 1.23 8.32 -16.49
N SER A 39 1.59 8.50 -15.22
CA SER A 39 2.40 9.63 -14.75
C SER A 39 3.85 9.20 -14.53
N PRO A 40 4.84 10.08 -14.77
CA PRO A 40 6.23 9.76 -14.46
C PRO A 40 6.41 9.56 -12.96
N ALA A 41 7.07 8.47 -12.57
CA ALA A 41 7.37 8.15 -11.18
C ALA A 41 8.09 9.31 -10.48
N GLN A 42 7.67 9.63 -9.26
CA GLN A 42 8.26 10.70 -8.45
C GLN A 42 8.97 10.13 -7.21
N PRO A 43 10.09 10.71 -6.77
CA PRO A 43 10.73 10.33 -5.51
C PRO A 43 9.73 10.34 -4.34
N GLN A 44 9.84 9.34 -3.47
CA GLN A 44 8.99 9.25 -2.29
C GLN A 44 9.45 10.23 -1.22
N THR A 45 8.53 11.07 -0.74
CA THR A 45 8.78 12.00 0.36
C THR A 45 8.50 11.32 1.69
N ALA A 46 9.27 11.65 2.73
CA ALA A 46 9.01 11.18 4.08
C ALA A 46 7.58 11.53 4.54
N GLY A 47 6.96 10.62 5.30
CA GLY A 47 5.56 10.69 5.72
C GLY A 47 4.55 10.30 4.63
N THR A 48 4.98 9.85 3.45
CA THR A 48 4.07 9.52 2.34
C THR A 48 4.30 8.12 1.78
N LEU A 49 3.24 7.52 1.21
CA LEU A 49 3.32 6.35 0.33
C LEU A 49 2.42 6.59 -0.89
N THR A 50 2.81 6.09 -2.06
CA THR A 50 1.92 6.04 -3.22
C THR A 50 1.11 4.75 -3.15
N LEU A 51 -0.21 4.84 -3.24
CA LEU A 51 -1.14 3.74 -3.01
C LEU A 51 -1.73 3.24 -4.33
N LEU A 52 -1.53 1.95 -4.59
CA LEU A 52 -2.32 1.17 -5.54
C LEU A 52 -3.36 0.38 -4.73
N PRO A 53 -4.63 0.84 -4.71
CA PRO A 53 -5.61 0.30 -3.77
C PRO A 53 -6.03 -1.13 -4.13
N VAL A 54 -6.06 -1.99 -3.12
CA VAL A 54 -6.71 -3.31 -3.16
C VAL A 54 -7.57 -3.41 -1.89
N ALA A 55 -8.86 -3.69 -2.03
CA ALA A 55 -9.79 -3.61 -0.90
C ALA A 55 -9.73 -4.86 -0.01
N LEU A 56 -9.80 -4.66 1.31
CA LEU A 56 -10.05 -5.75 2.25
C LEU A 56 -11.48 -6.33 2.07
N ARG A 57 -11.66 -7.58 2.50
CA ARG A 57 -12.98 -8.25 2.48
C ARG A 57 -13.64 -8.31 3.85
N ALA A 58 -12.87 -8.13 4.92
CA ALA A 58 -13.34 -8.03 6.29
C ALA A 58 -12.48 -7.05 7.10
N PRO A 59 -13.00 -6.48 8.21
CA PRO A 59 -12.20 -5.65 9.11
C PRO A 59 -10.94 -6.37 9.61
N VAL A 60 -9.88 -5.60 9.90
CA VAL A 60 -8.60 -6.13 10.39
C VAL A 60 -8.38 -5.74 11.84
N THR A 61 -8.03 -6.74 12.66
CA THR A 61 -7.53 -6.57 14.03
C THR A 61 -6.07 -7.01 14.08
N ALA A 62 -5.18 -6.15 14.59
CA ALA A 62 -3.76 -6.48 14.68
C ALA A 62 -3.53 -7.73 15.55
N GLY A 63 -2.80 -8.72 15.02
CA GLY A 63 -2.51 -9.97 15.72
C GLY A 63 -3.58 -11.06 15.60
N GLN A 64 -4.69 -10.79 14.88
CA GLN A 64 -5.75 -11.77 14.63
C GLN A 64 -5.87 -12.05 13.13
N LEU A 65 -5.82 -13.33 12.74
CA LEU A 65 -6.05 -13.74 11.36
C LEU A 65 -7.55 -13.74 11.04
N ALA A 66 -7.88 -13.40 9.79
CA ALA A 66 -9.23 -13.47 9.24
C ALA A 66 -9.15 -14.14 7.85
N VAL A 67 -9.81 -15.29 7.69
CA VAL A 67 -9.74 -16.11 6.46
C VAL A 67 -10.32 -15.37 5.25
N GLU A 68 -11.29 -14.49 5.50
CA GLU A 68 -11.95 -13.63 4.53
C GLU A 68 -10.94 -12.73 3.80
N ASN A 69 -9.88 -12.31 4.51
CA ASN A 69 -8.80 -11.48 3.97
C ASN A 69 -7.68 -12.29 3.30
N GLY A 70 -7.75 -13.62 3.26
CA GLY A 70 -6.78 -14.45 2.55
C GLY A 70 -6.73 -14.15 1.05
N HIS A 71 -7.89 -13.94 0.44
CA HIS A 71 -7.98 -13.52 -0.97
C HIS A 71 -7.34 -12.16 -1.22
N TYR A 72 -7.54 -11.19 -0.31
CA TYR A 72 -6.91 -9.87 -0.40
C TYR A 72 -5.38 -10.00 -0.48
N VAL A 73 -4.78 -10.86 0.36
CA VAL A 73 -3.33 -11.06 0.34
C VAL A 73 -2.85 -11.55 -1.03
N VAL A 74 -3.49 -12.59 -1.56
CA VAL A 74 -3.13 -13.15 -2.88
C VAL A 74 -3.37 -12.13 -4.00
N GLU A 75 -4.44 -11.36 -3.93
CA GLU A 75 -4.78 -10.32 -4.90
C GLU A 75 -3.73 -9.20 -4.96
N THR A 76 -3.21 -8.77 -3.79
CA THR A 76 -2.10 -7.78 -3.75
C THR A 76 -0.83 -8.32 -4.40
N LEU A 77 -0.52 -9.62 -4.22
CA LEU A 77 0.66 -10.26 -4.81
C LEU A 77 0.50 -10.40 -6.33
N ALA A 78 -0.67 -10.86 -6.79
CA ALA A 78 -0.97 -10.99 -8.21
C ALA A 78 -0.87 -9.63 -8.91
N ARG A 79 -1.52 -8.59 -8.36
CA ARG A 79 -1.50 -7.24 -8.94
C ARG A 79 -0.10 -6.65 -9.04
N ALA A 80 0.72 -6.83 -8.00
CA ALA A 80 2.11 -6.39 -8.01
C ALA A 80 2.94 -7.17 -9.05
N CYS A 81 2.76 -8.49 -9.13
CA CYS A 81 3.45 -9.34 -10.09
C CYS A 81 3.11 -8.94 -11.53
N ASP A 82 1.82 -8.76 -11.84
CA ASP A 82 1.36 -8.39 -13.17
C ASP A 82 1.94 -7.03 -13.59
N GLY A 83 2.00 -6.06 -12.68
CA GLY A 83 2.64 -4.77 -12.95
C GLY A 83 4.12 -4.93 -13.31
N CYS A 84 4.87 -5.68 -12.49
CA CYS A 84 6.28 -5.94 -12.75
C CYS A 84 6.53 -6.68 -14.09
N LEU A 85 5.68 -7.65 -14.45
CA LEU A 85 5.82 -8.39 -15.71
C LEU A 85 5.52 -7.52 -16.94
N ASN A 86 4.64 -6.53 -16.80
CA ASN A 86 4.28 -5.61 -17.88
C ASN A 86 5.20 -4.38 -17.95
N GLY A 87 6.18 -4.25 -17.04
CA GLY A 87 7.06 -3.08 -16.97
C GLY A 87 6.35 -1.80 -16.53
N GLU A 88 5.26 -1.95 -15.77
CA GLU A 88 4.54 -0.87 -15.10
C GLU A 88 5.36 -0.24 -13.95
#